data_AF-A0A0A6ZC60-F1
#
_entry.id   AF-A0A0A6ZC60-F1
#
_cell.length_a   1.000
_cell.length_b   1.000
_cell.length_c   1.000
_cell.angle_alpha   90.00
_cell.angle_beta   90.00
_cell.angle_gamma   90.00
#
_symmetry.space_group_name_H-M   'P 1'
#
loop_
_entity.id
_entity.type
_entity.pdbx_description
1 polymer ?
#
loop_
_entity_poly.entity_id
_entity_poly.type
_entity_poly.pdbx_seq_one_letter_code
_entity_poly.pdbx_strand_id
1 'polypeptide(L)'
;SLTRRAQKHRLRELKRQVKAFAEKEEGGDIKAVCMTLFLLALRAKNEHRQADELEAIMQGRGSGLHPAVCLAIRINTFLSCSQYHKMYRTVKAVTGRQIFQPLHALRTAEKALLPGYHPFEWKPPLKNVSTNTEVGIIDGLSGLPLSIDDYPVDTIAKRFRYDAALVCALKDMEEEILEG
;
A
#
# COMPACT_ATOMS: atom_id res chain seq x y z
N SER A 1 4.71 -20.28 30.04
CA SER A 1 4.85 -19.31 28.92
C SER A 1 5.73 -18.16 29.38
N LEU A 2 6.65 -17.65 28.53
CA LEU A 2 7.55 -16.53 28.87
C LEU A 2 6.99 -15.21 28.31
N THR A 3 7.19 -14.11 29.03
CA THR A 3 6.90 -12.76 28.51
C THR A 3 7.86 -12.40 27.37
N ARG A 4 7.52 -11.43 26.51
CA ARG A 4 8.42 -10.96 25.43
C ARG A 4 9.79 -10.54 25.97
N ARG A 5 9.85 -9.93 27.15
CA ARG A 5 11.12 -9.52 27.80
C ARG A 5 11.94 -10.74 28.20
N ALA A 6 11.31 -11.75 28.80
CA ALA A 6 11.99 -12.99 29.18
C ALA A 6 12.44 -13.81 27.96
N GLN A 7 11.64 -13.89 26.88
CA GLN A 7 12.04 -14.51 25.61
C GLN A 7 13.25 -13.81 25.00
N LYS A 8 13.24 -12.47 24.93
CA LYS A 8 14.38 -11.67 24.43
C LYS A 8 15.64 -11.92 25.24
N HIS A 9 15.51 -12.03 26.57
CA HIS A 9 16.64 -12.33 27.44
C HIS A 9 17.18 -13.74 27.19
N ARG A 10 16.30 -14.75 27.15
CA ARG A 10 16.67 -16.16 26.93
C ARG A 10 17.34 -16.40 25.58
N LEU A 11 16.86 -15.74 24.53
CA LEU A 11 17.40 -15.88 23.16
C LEU A 11 18.48 -14.85 22.83
N ARG A 12 18.99 -14.10 23.80
CA ARG A 12 19.90 -12.96 23.56
C ARG A 12 21.15 -13.36 22.79
N GLU A 13 21.76 -14.49 23.16
CA GLU A 13 23.03 -14.91 22.56
C GLU A 13 22.83 -15.46 21.15
N LEU A 14 21.87 -16.35 20.95
CA LEU A 14 21.48 -16.83 19.62
C LEU A 14 21.10 -15.67 18.69
N LYS A 15 20.38 -14.67 19.19
CA LYS A 15 20.03 -13.47 18.42
C LYS A 15 21.28 -12.72 17.92
N ARG A 16 22.35 -12.64 18.72
CA ARG A 16 23.61 -12.01 18.30
C ARG A 16 24.30 -12.82 17.21
N GLN A 17 24.35 -14.14 17.35
CA GLN A 17 24.95 -15.03 16.36
C GLN A 17 24.21 -14.96 15.03
N VAL A 18 22.88 -15.04 15.03
CA VAL A 18 22.05 -14.92 13.82
C VAL A 18 22.23 -13.55 13.17
N LYS A 19 22.35 -12.48 13.97
CA LYS A 19 22.63 -11.14 13.45
C LYS A 19 24.00 -11.06 12.76
N ALA A 20 25.04 -11.56 13.41
CA ALA A 20 26.39 -11.58 12.83
C ALA A 20 26.46 -12.42 11.55
N PHE A 21 25.76 -13.56 11.52
CA PHE A 21 25.62 -14.37 10.31
C PHE A 21 24.92 -13.61 9.18
N ALA A 22 23.76 -13.01 9.47
CA ALA A 22 23.00 -12.27 8.46
C ALA A 22 23.80 -11.08 7.90
N GLU A 23 24.53 -10.35 8.73
CA GLU A 23 25.39 -9.24 8.29
C GLU A 23 26.51 -9.71 7.36
N LYS A 24 27.06 -10.90 7.60
CA LYS A 24 28.18 -11.43 6.82
C LYS A 24 27.75 -12.07 5.50
N GLU A 25 26.67 -12.84 5.51
CA GLU A 25 26.31 -13.72 4.38
C GLU A 25 25.08 -13.22 3.61
N GLU A 26 24.20 -12.41 4.22
CA GLU A 26 22.86 -12.09 3.68
C GLU A 26 22.57 -10.58 3.68
N GLY A 27 23.61 -9.75 3.65
CA GLY A 27 23.49 -8.29 3.61
C GLY A 27 22.76 -7.67 4.81
N GLY A 28 22.62 -8.41 5.91
CA GLY A 28 21.92 -7.99 7.12
C GLY A 28 20.41 -8.30 7.15
N ASP A 29 19.84 -9.06 6.20
CA ASP A 29 18.41 -9.41 6.23
C ASP A 29 18.11 -10.52 7.25
N ILE A 30 18.10 -10.13 8.53
CA ILE A 30 17.77 -10.99 9.66
C ILE A 30 16.36 -11.58 9.52
N LYS A 31 15.43 -10.86 8.88
CA LYS A 31 14.03 -11.30 8.78
C LYS A 31 13.92 -12.49 7.84
N ALA A 32 14.48 -12.38 6.64
CA ALA A 32 14.52 -13.49 5.69
C ALA A 32 15.21 -14.72 6.30
N VAL A 33 16.40 -14.53 6.87
CA VAL A 33 17.17 -15.60 7.54
C VAL A 33 16.35 -16.32 8.60
N CYS A 34 15.72 -15.58 9.52
CA CYS A 34 14.90 -16.18 10.58
C CYS A 34 13.67 -16.90 10.04
N MET A 35 13.00 -16.35 9.01
CA MET A 35 11.83 -17.00 8.41
C MET A 35 12.21 -18.31 7.71
N THR A 36 13.31 -18.31 6.95
CA THR A 36 13.82 -19.51 6.27
C THR A 36 14.26 -20.59 7.25
N LEU A 37 14.99 -20.22 8.32
CA LEU A 37 15.37 -21.17 9.38
C LEU A 37 14.15 -21.81 10.04
N PHE A 38 13.11 -21.03 10.32
CA PHE A 38 11.90 -21.54 10.96
C PHE A 38 11.09 -22.45 10.02
N LEU A 39 11.00 -22.08 8.74
CA LEU A 39 10.38 -22.89 7.69
C LEU A 39 11.09 -24.23 7.50
N LEU A 40 12.43 -24.24 7.44
CA LEU A 40 13.21 -25.48 7.38
C LEU A 40 13.01 -26.33 8.63
N ALA A 41 12.94 -25.73 9.81
CA ALA A 41 12.68 -26.44 11.05
C ALA A 41 11.28 -27.08 11.10
N LEU A 42 10.25 -26.39 10.58
CA LEU A 42 8.89 -26.95 10.46
C LEU A 42 8.87 -28.14 9.49
N ARG A 43 9.53 -28.01 8.33
CA ARG A 43 9.66 -29.11 7.36
C ARG A 43 10.42 -30.30 7.93
N ALA A 44 11.53 -30.07 8.64
CA ALA A 44 12.29 -31.12 9.31
C ALA A 44 11.49 -31.85 10.40
N LYS A 45 10.45 -31.20 10.95
CA LYS A 45 9.50 -31.78 11.90
C LYS A 45 8.27 -32.41 11.24
N ASN A 46 8.23 -32.48 9.90
CA ASN A 46 7.09 -32.93 9.11
C ASN A 46 5.81 -32.11 9.32
N GLU A 47 5.92 -30.85 9.78
CA GLU A 47 4.80 -29.92 9.95
C GLU A 47 4.52 -29.15 8.64
N HIS A 48 4.32 -29.88 7.53
CA HIS A 48 4.22 -29.30 6.19
C HIS A 48 3.12 -28.23 6.07
N ARG A 49 1.94 -28.48 6.65
CA ARG A 49 0.84 -27.51 6.65
C ARG A 49 1.24 -26.15 7.27
N GLN A 50 1.96 -26.16 8.39
CA GLN A 50 2.39 -24.92 9.04
C GLN A 50 3.49 -24.22 8.23
N ALA A 51 4.36 -25.00 7.59
CA ALA A 51 5.38 -24.47 6.68
C ALA A 51 4.73 -23.78 5.47
N ASP A 52 3.70 -24.38 4.87
CA ASP A 52 2.97 -23.81 3.74
C ASP A 52 2.21 -22.53 4.14
N GLU A 53 1.58 -22.52 5.32
CA GLU A 53 0.94 -21.32 5.89
C GLU A 53 1.96 -20.20 6.13
N LEU A 54 3.17 -20.53 6.60
CA LEU A 54 4.25 -19.56 6.79
C LEU A 54 4.79 -19.03 5.45
N GLU A 55 4.96 -19.88 4.44
CA GLU A 55 5.35 -19.46 3.09
C GLU A 55 4.32 -18.52 2.46
N ALA A 56 3.03 -18.81 2.63
CA ALA A 56 1.98 -17.92 2.19
C ALA A 56 2.11 -16.53 2.86
N ILE A 57 2.41 -16.48 4.16
CA ILE A 57 2.67 -15.21 4.87
C ILE A 57 3.92 -14.51 4.33
N MET A 58 5.00 -15.25 4.07
CA MET A 58 6.25 -14.71 3.50
C MET A 58 6.01 -14.06 2.13
N GLN A 59 5.12 -14.63 1.32
CA GLN A 59 4.72 -14.11 0.01
C GLN A 59 3.63 -13.02 0.08
N GLY A 60 3.23 -12.58 1.27
CA GLY A 60 2.14 -11.61 1.44
C GLY A 60 0.74 -12.16 1.20
N ARG A 61 0.60 -13.48 1.03
CA ARG A 61 -0.64 -14.25 0.82
C ARG A 61 -1.22 -14.81 2.13
N GLY A 62 -0.88 -14.19 3.27
CA GLY A 62 -1.41 -14.59 4.57
C GLY A 62 -2.91 -14.32 4.71
N SER A 63 -3.48 -14.62 5.88
CA SER A 63 -4.92 -14.39 6.15
C SER A 63 -5.42 -12.94 6.06
N GLY A 64 -4.50 -11.97 5.94
CA GLY A 64 -4.82 -10.57 5.74
C GLY A 64 -4.83 -10.23 4.25
N LEU A 65 -5.94 -9.68 3.77
CA LEU A 65 -6.06 -9.21 2.38
C LEU A 65 -5.07 -8.06 2.12
N HIS A 66 -4.53 -7.98 0.90
CA HIS A 66 -3.70 -6.86 0.48
C HIS A 66 -4.49 -5.53 0.56
N PRO A 67 -3.86 -4.38 0.91
CA PRO A 67 -4.57 -3.10 0.99
C PRO A 67 -5.31 -2.71 -0.29
N ALA A 68 -4.74 -3.00 -1.47
CA ALA A 68 -5.38 -2.73 -2.76
C ALA A 68 -6.67 -3.56 -2.95
N VAL A 69 -6.68 -4.83 -2.53
CA VAL A 69 -7.89 -5.68 -2.55
C VAL A 69 -8.96 -5.12 -1.60
N CYS A 70 -8.57 -4.68 -0.41
CA CYS A 70 -9.49 -4.03 0.53
C CYS A 70 -10.07 -2.72 -0.04
N LEU A 71 -9.25 -1.94 -0.74
CA LEU A 71 -9.66 -0.70 -1.40
C LEU A 71 -10.67 -0.98 -2.50
N ALA A 72 -10.40 -1.98 -3.37
CA ALA A 72 -11.31 -2.42 -4.42
C ALA A 72 -12.65 -2.89 -3.85
N ILE A 73 -12.64 -3.74 -2.81
CA ILE A 73 -13.86 -4.17 -2.11
C ILE A 73 -14.63 -2.94 -1.61
N ARG A 74 -13.97 -2.01 -0.92
CA ARG A 74 -14.62 -0.81 -0.36
C ARG A 74 -15.30 0.03 -1.44
N ILE A 75 -14.58 0.33 -2.53
CA ILE A 75 -15.05 1.21 -3.60
C ILE A 75 -16.17 0.52 -4.39
N ASN A 76 -15.97 -0.71 -4.84
CA ASN A 76 -16.91 -1.44 -5.69
C ASN A 76 -18.20 -1.86 -4.97
N THR A 77 -18.21 -1.85 -3.63
CA THR A 77 -19.40 -2.11 -2.81
C THR A 77 -19.98 -0.85 -2.17
N PHE A 78 -19.53 0.34 -2.59
CA PHE A 78 -20.02 1.64 -2.14
C PHE A 78 -19.95 1.83 -0.61
N LEU A 79 -18.98 1.20 0.05
CA LEU A 79 -18.79 1.33 1.48
C LEU A 79 -18.11 2.67 1.80
N SER A 80 -18.83 3.54 2.51
CA SER A 80 -18.22 4.73 3.10
C SER A 80 -17.06 4.36 4.04
N CYS A 81 -16.12 5.28 4.24
CA CYS A 81 -15.01 5.09 5.18
C CYS A 81 -15.49 4.67 6.57
N SER A 82 -16.61 5.23 7.04
CA SER A 82 -17.20 4.91 8.34
C SER A 82 -17.81 3.51 8.39
N GLN A 83 -18.55 3.10 7.36
CA GLN A 83 -19.09 1.74 7.26
C GLN A 83 -17.97 0.70 7.19
N TYR A 84 -16.99 0.93 6.32
CA TYR A 84 -15.80 0.07 6.21
C TYR A 84 -15.05 -0.03 7.55
N HIS A 85 -14.85 1.08 8.26
CA HIS A 85 -14.15 1.08 9.55
C HIS A 85 -14.90 0.27 10.61
N LYS A 86 -16.23 0.38 10.66
CA LYS A 86 -17.08 -0.44 11.55
C LYS A 86 -16.94 -1.92 11.21
N MET A 87 -17.09 -2.29 9.93
CA MET A 87 -16.91 -3.66 9.46
C MET A 87 -15.53 -4.23 9.84
N TYR A 88 -14.45 -3.51 9.51
CA TYR A 88 -13.07 -3.88 9.85
C TYR A 88 -12.91 -4.13 11.36
N ARG A 89 -13.39 -3.21 12.21
CA ARG A 89 -13.29 -3.36 13.67
C ARG A 89 -14.05 -4.57 14.19
N THR A 90 -15.28 -4.79 13.72
CA THR A 90 -16.11 -5.93 14.14
C THR A 90 -15.47 -7.25 13.73
N VAL A 91 -15.04 -7.38 12.47
CA VAL A 91 -14.39 -8.60 11.97
C VAL A 91 -13.10 -8.88 12.75
N LYS A 92 -12.28 -7.86 13.01
CA LYS A 92 -11.04 -8.00 13.78
C LYS A 92 -11.31 -8.41 15.24
N ALA A 93 -12.35 -7.87 15.86
CA ALA A 93 -12.74 -8.20 17.22
C ALA A 93 -13.29 -9.63 17.35
N VAL A 94 -14.14 -10.06 16.41
CA VAL A 94 -14.78 -11.39 16.43
C VAL A 94 -13.79 -12.50 16.07
N THR A 95 -12.96 -12.30 15.04
CA THR A 95 -12.05 -13.35 14.54
C THR A 95 -10.69 -13.35 15.26
N GLY A 96 -10.34 -12.26 15.95
CA GLY A 96 -9.00 -12.04 16.50
C GLY A 96 -7.91 -11.86 15.43
N ARG A 97 -8.26 -11.82 14.14
CA ARG A 97 -7.34 -11.73 13.00
C ARG A 97 -7.57 -10.44 12.22
N GLN A 98 -6.50 -9.85 11.72
CA GLN A 98 -6.59 -8.68 10.84
C GLN A 98 -6.76 -9.12 9.39
N ILE A 99 -8.00 -9.46 9.01
CA ILE A 99 -8.36 -9.87 7.64
C ILE A 99 -8.39 -8.65 6.71
N PHE A 100 -9.17 -7.63 7.07
CA PHE A 100 -9.21 -6.36 6.35
C PHE A 100 -8.13 -5.41 6.84
N GLN A 101 -7.68 -4.48 5.99
CA GLN A 101 -6.65 -3.50 6.33
C GLN A 101 -7.26 -2.20 6.88
N PRO A 102 -6.57 -1.49 7.79
CA PRO A 102 -7.06 -0.22 8.34
C PRO A 102 -7.08 0.89 7.27
N LEU A 103 -7.95 1.90 7.47
CA LEU A 103 -8.14 2.99 6.50
C LEU A 103 -6.86 3.72 6.10
N HIS A 104 -5.88 3.88 7.00
CA HIS A 104 -4.61 4.53 6.62
C HIS A 104 -3.82 3.73 5.58
N ALA A 105 -3.90 2.40 5.61
CA ALA A 105 -3.26 1.55 4.61
C ALA A 105 -4.00 1.64 3.26
N LEU A 106 -5.33 1.72 3.28
CA LEU A 106 -6.13 1.94 2.06
C LEU A 106 -5.81 3.29 1.41
N ARG A 107 -5.65 4.37 2.20
CA ARG A 107 -5.26 5.68 1.66
C ARG A 107 -3.88 5.67 1.02
N THR A 108 -2.93 4.91 1.59
CA THR A 108 -1.60 4.76 0.97
C THR A 108 -1.69 4.01 -0.35
N ALA A 109 -2.52 2.96 -0.43
CA ALA A 109 -2.75 2.23 -1.68
C ALA A 109 -3.46 3.10 -2.73
N GLU A 110 -4.44 3.90 -2.31
CA GLU A 110 -5.20 4.81 -3.18
C GLU A 110 -4.30 5.85 -3.86
N LYS A 111 -3.25 6.34 -3.18
CA LYS A 111 -2.32 7.30 -3.77
C LYS A 111 -1.67 6.82 -5.06
N ALA A 112 -1.40 5.52 -5.18
CA ALA A 112 -0.79 4.95 -6.38
C ALA A 112 -1.73 4.99 -7.60
N LEU A 113 -3.04 5.11 -7.37
CA LEU A 113 -4.09 5.09 -8.39
C LEU A 113 -4.62 6.49 -8.74
N LEU A 114 -4.05 7.54 -8.12
CA LEU A 114 -4.51 8.91 -8.35
C LEU A 114 -3.54 9.67 -9.27
N PRO A 115 -4.06 10.63 -10.07
CA PRO A 115 -3.21 11.51 -10.86
C PRO A 115 -2.18 12.23 -9.99
N GLY A 116 -0.96 12.32 -10.51
CA GLY A 116 0.18 12.91 -9.82
C GLY A 116 1.14 11.91 -9.15
N TYR A 117 0.88 10.60 -9.25
CA TYR A 117 1.76 9.57 -8.68
C TYR A 117 2.89 9.14 -9.63
N HIS A 118 2.58 8.92 -10.91
CA HIS A 118 3.56 8.42 -11.88
C HIS A 118 4.35 9.56 -12.53
N PRO A 119 5.68 9.43 -12.66
CA PRO A 119 6.49 10.35 -13.45
C PRO A 119 6.27 10.13 -14.95
N PHE A 120 6.32 11.21 -15.73
CA PHE A 120 6.21 11.20 -17.19
C PHE A 120 6.90 12.41 -17.82
N GLU A 121 7.16 12.35 -19.12
CA GLU A 121 7.78 13.43 -19.87
C GLU A 121 7.11 13.57 -21.25
N TRP A 122 6.83 14.81 -21.68
CA TRP A 122 6.34 15.11 -23.02
C TRP A 122 7.47 15.54 -23.94
N LYS A 123 7.54 14.96 -25.13
CA LYS A 123 8.51 15.34 -26.19
C LYS A 123 7.75 15.68 -27.48
N PRO A 124 7.76 16.95 -27.93
CA PRO A 124 8.32 18.15 -27.27
C PRO A 124 7.54 18.57 -26.00
N PRO A 125 8.11 19.44 -25.14
CA PRO A 125 7.39 19.99 -23.99
C PRO A 125 6.10 20.70 -24.42
N LEU A 126 5.03 20.46 -23.66
CA LEU A 126 3.72 21.05 -23.93
C LEU A 126 3.73 22.57 -23.70
N LYS A 127 3.15 23.33 -24.64
CA LYS A 127 3.03 24.78 -24.54
C LYS A 127 2.06 25.16 -23.41
N ASN A 128 2.44 26.10 -22.55
CA ASN A 128 1.65 26.62 -21.43
C ASN A 128 1.22 25.57 -20.38
N VAL A 129 1.91 24.43 -20.33
CA VAL A 129 1.68 23.39 -19.31
C VAL A 129 2.96 23.20 -18.50
N SER A 130 2.85 23.17 -17.18
CA SER A 130 3.98 22.91 -16.28
C SER A 130 4.53 21.50 -16.48
N THR A 131 5.85 21.35 -16.42
CA THR A 131 6.55 20.06 -16.44
C THR A 131 6.43 19.27 -15.14
N ASN A 132 5.87 19.85 -14.06
CA ASN A 132 5.68 19.14 -12.79
C ASN A 132 4.71 17.97 -12.97
N THR A 133 5.13 16.76 -12.61
CA THR A 133 4.32 15.54 -12.70
C THR A 133 3.53 15.26 -11.42
N GLU A 134 3.90 15.85 -10.28
CA GLU A 134 3.29 15.65 -8.97
C GLU A 134 2.06 16.55 -8.75
N VAL A 135 1.16 16.61 -9.74
CA VAL A 135 -0.04 17.45 -9.70
C VAL A 135 -1.29 16.58 -9.59
N GLY A 136 -1.96 16.68 -8.44
CA GLY A 136 -3.22 15.98 -8.15
C GLY A 136 -4.46 16.84 -8.41
N ILE A 137 -5.40 16.82 -7.46
CA ILE A 137 -6.63 17.63 -7.52
C ILE A 137 -6.25 19.11 -7.38
N ILE A 138 -6.63 19.92 -8.36
CA ILE A 138 -6.42 21.37 -8.39
C ILE A 138 -7.73 22.13 -8.39
N ASP A 139 -7.64 23.42 -8.06
CA ASP A 139 -8.78 24.31 -8.13
C ASP A 139 -9.23 24.53 -9.58
N GLY A 140 -10.52 24.30 -9.85
CA GLY A 140 -11.08 24.38 -11.19
C GLY A 140 -11.07 25.80 -11.75
N LEU A 141 -11.13 26.81 -10.87
CA LEU A 141 -11.11 28.23 -11.26
C LEU A 141 -9.74 28.68 -11.77
N SER A 142 -8.69 27.88 -11.56
CA SER A 142 -7.38 28.07 -12.21
C SER A 142 -6.78 29.47 -12.01
N GLY A 143 -7.01 30.09 -10.85
CA GLY A 143 -6.50 31.42 -10.53
C GLY A 143 -7.37 32.59 -10.97
N LEU A 144 -8.64 32.34 -11.34
CA LEU A 144 -9.61 33.41 -11.59
C LEU A 144 -9.67 34.34 -10.36
N PRO A 145 -9.52 35.66 -10.54
CA PRO A 145 -9.52 36.60 -9.42
C PRO A 145 -10.91 36.61 -8.77
N LEU A 146 -10.91 36.59 -7.44
CA LEU A 146 -12.11 36.73 -6.62
C LEU A 146 -12.11 38.13 -6.02
N SER A 147 -12.48 39.12 -6.83
CA SER A 147 -12.67 40.51 -6.40
C SER A 147 -14.14 40.89 -6.45
N ILE A 148 -14.58 41.79 -5.58
CA ILE A 148 -15.93 42.37 -5.60
C ILE A 148 -16.11 43.27 -6.84
N ASP A 149 -15.02 43.83 -7.35
CA ASP A 149 -15.01 44.68 -8.54
C ASP A 149 -15.06 43.87 -9.85
N ASP A 150 -14.78 42.56 -9.79
CA ASP A 150 -14.80 41.66 -10.95
C ASP A 150 -16.16 40.96 -11.12
N TYR A 151 -16.33 40.22 -12.22
CA TYR A 151 -17.54 39.46 -12.47
C TYR A 151 -17.78 38.40 -11.37
N PRO A 152 -19.00 38.26 -10.83
CA PRO A 152 -19.27 37.35 -9.73
C PRO A 152 -19.07 35.88 -10.14
N VAL A 153 -18.38 35.13 -9.28
CA VAL A 153 -18.07 33.71 -9.49
C VAL A 153 -18.66 32.91 -8.34
N ASP A 154 -19.84 32.31 -8.57
CA ASP A 154 -20.54 31.48 -7.57
C ASP A 154 -20.26 29.97 -7.74
N THR A 155 -19.34 29.62 -8.63
CA THR A 155 -19.03 28.23 -8.97
C THR A 155 -17.87 27.68 -8.14
N ILE A 156 -18.07 26.51 -7.54
CA ILE A 156 -16.99 25.73 -6.92
C ILE A 156 -16.65 24.56 -7.84
N ALA A 157 -15.40 24.50 -8.30
CA ALA A 157 -14.95 23.45 -9.20
C ALA A 157 -13.62 22.84 -8.72
N LYS A 158 -13.47 21.52 -8.91
CA LYS A 158 -12.22 20.78 -8.74
C LYS A 158 -11.97 19.97 -10.01
N ARG A 159 -10.70 19.88 -10.41
CA ARG A 159 -10.31 19.13 -11.61
C ARG A 159 -8.94 18.49 -11.42
N PHE A 160 -8.62 17.52 -12.27
CA PHE A 160 -7.25 17.11 -12.50
C PHE A 160 -6.64 17.91 -13.66
N ARG A 161 -5.32 17.93 -13.73
CA ARG A 161 -4.64 18.36 -14.96
C ARG A 161 -4.81 17.26 -16.01
N TYR A 162 -5.11 17.65 -17.25
CA TYR A 162 -5.58 16.71 -18.28
C TYR A 162 -4.54 15.65 -18.64
N ASP A 163 -3.28 16.07 -18.82
CA ASP A 163 -2.13 15.21 -19.06
C ASP A 163 -1.87 14.25 -17.88
N ALA A 164 -1.91 14.74 -16.63
CA ALA A 164 -1.72 13.90 -15.45
C ALA A 164 -2.83 12.84 -15.31
N ALA A 165 -4.08 13.20 -15.65
CA ALA A 165 -5.20 12.26 -15.66
C ALA A 165 -5.06 11.20 -16.76
N LEU A 166 -4.64 11.59 -17.97
CA LEU A 166 -4.38 10.66 -19.06
C LEU A 166 -3.27 9.65 -18.70
N VAL A 167 -2.16 10.13 -18.16
CA VAL A 167 -1.06 9.25 -17.73
C VAL A 167 -1.53 8.27 -16.66
N CYS A 168 -2.33 8.75 -15.70
CA CYS A 168 -2.89 7.89 -14.66
C CYS A 168 -3.80 6.80 -15.25
N ALA A 169 -4.69 7.15 -16.18
CA ALA A 169 -5.58 6.19 -16.83
C ALA A 169 -4.80 5.18 -17.68
N LEU A 170 -3.78 5.63 -18.43
CA LEU A 170 -2.92 4.74 -19.20
C LEU A 170 -2.14 3.77 -18.31
N LYS A 171 -1.71 4.23 -17.14
CA LYS A 171 -0.99 3.39 -16.17
C LYS A 171 -1.90 2.37 -15.48
N ASP A 172 -3.16 2.70 -15.27
CA ASP A 172 -4.15 1.76 -14.74
C ASP A 172 -4.42 0.61 -15.74
N MET A 173 -4.40 0.90 -17.05
CA MET A 173 -4.59 -0.08 -18.12
C MET A 173 -3.29 -0.77 -18.60
N GLU A 174 -2.16 -0.59 -17.89
CA GLU A 174 -0.85 -1.09 -18.34
C GLU A 174 -0.84 -2.62 -18.55
N GLU A 175 -1.51 -3.38 -17.69
CA GLU A 175 -1.61 -4.84 -17.83
C GLU A 175 -2.42 -5.24 -19.06
N GLU A 176 -3.57 -4.60 -19.32
CA GLU A 176 -4.41 -4.86 -20.49
C GLU A 176 -3.68 -4.53 -21.80
N ILE A 177 -2.88 -3.45 -21.81
CA ILE A 177 -2.08 -3.04 -22.97
C ILE A 177 -0.95 -4.03 -23.25
N LEU A 178 -0.36 -4.63 -22.21
CA LEU A 178 0.71 -5.63 -22.37
C LEU A 178 0.18 -7.01 -22.80
N GLU A 179 -1.07 -7.33 -22.47
CA GLU A 179 -1.73 -8.58 -22.85
C GLU A 179 -2.24 -8.56 -24.30
N GLY A 180 -2.75 -7.42 -24.78
CA GLY A 180 -3.31 -7.24 -26.13
C GLY A 180 -2.28 -7.14 -27.25
#